data_AF-A0A2D5FBU6-F1
#
_entry.id   AF-A0A2D5FBU6-F1
#
_cell.length_a   1.000
_cell.length_b   1.000
_cell.length_c   1.000
_cell.angle_alpha   90.00
_cell.angle_beta   90.00
_cell.angle_gamma   90.00
#
_symmetry.space_group_name_H-M   'P 1'
#
loop_
_entity.id
_entity.type
_entity.pdbx_description
1 polymer ?
#
loop_
_entity_poly.entity_id
_entity_poly.type
_entity_poly.pdbx_seq_one_letter_code
_entity_poly.pdbx_strand_id
1 'polypeptide(L)'
;MSVPARRQRLQRLAKLLDNAIELPGSRRFGIGLDGLLGLIPGLGDLAGLALSGYIIIEGVRLGAPLSLVLRMLGNVTIDAVVGVVPVVGDIFDFAWHANQRNVALLDRYLDNPGGESFRSRFMVLAVVLALLGLIAIILYAGIALLKAVLGAF
;
A
#
# COMPACT_ATOMS: atom_id res chain seq x y z
N MET A 1 22.59 8.80 8.40
CA MET A 1 22.66 7.76 7.35
C MET A 1 22.88 8.41 6.00
N SER A 2 23.86 7.94 5.24
CA SER A 2 24.11 8.36 3.85
C SER A 2 22.96 7.94 2.92
N VAL A 3 22.73 8.68 1.84
CA VAL A 3 21.66 8.42 0.85
C VAL A 3 21.67 6.97 0.31
N PRO A 4 22.83 6.34 0.00
CA PRO A 4 22.87 4.95 -0.48
C PRO A 4 22.34 3.93 0.53
N ALA A 5 22.62 4.14 1.82
CA ALA A 5 22.17 3.23 2.88
C ALA A 5 20.63 3.27 3.06
N ARG A 6 20.00 4.43 2.87
CA ARG A 6 18.53 4.53 2.86
C ARG A 6 17.92 3.83 1.66
N ARG A 7 18.51 4.03 0.48
CA ARG A 7 18.05 3.41 -0.77
C ARG A 7 17.98 1.89 -0.64
N GLN A 8 19.07 1.27 -0.17
CA GLN A 8 19.13 -0.17 0.02
C GLN A 8 18.12 -0.67 1.07
N ARG A 9 17.88 0.10 2.13
CA ARG A 9 16.86 -0.23 3.14
C ARG A 9 15.45 -0.19 2.55
N LEU A 10 15.11 0.87 1.81
CA LEU A 10 13.80 1.00 1.17
C LEU A 10 13.55 -0.13 0.16
N GLN A 11 14.55 -0.49 -0.65
CA GLN A 11 14.45 -1.63 -1.58
C GLN A 11 14.19 -2.96 -0.87
N ARG A 12 14.87 -3.22 0.26
CA ARG A 12 14.63 -4.43 1.06
C ARG A 12 13.22 -4.43 1.65
N LEU A 13 12.78 -3.31 2.20
CA LEU A 13 11.44 -3.18 2.78
C LEU A 13 10.35 -3.37 1.72
N ALA A 14 10.51 -2.77 0.54
CA ALA A 14 9.56 -2.95 -0.56
C ALA A 14 9.44 -4.41 -1.00
N LYS A 15 10.56 -5.11 -1.19
CA LYS A 15 10.55 -6.55 -1.52
C LYS A 15 9.90 -7.40 -0.44
N LEU A 16 10.20 -7.12 0.82
CA LEU A 16 9.60 -7.86 1.94
C LEU A 16 8.09 -7.63 2.01
N LEU A 17 7.66 -6.39 1.80
CA LEU A 17 6.26 -6.00 1.93
C LEU A 17 5.40 -6.56 0.81
N ASP A 18 5.85 -6.40 -0.43
CA ASP A 18 5.16 -6.92 -1.61
C ASP A 18 5.05 -8.46 -1.57
N ASN A 19 6.09 -9.17 -1.11
CA ASN A 19 6.05 -10.62 -0.93
C ASN A 19 5.28 -11.07 0.34
N ALA A 20 5.11 -10.20 1.33
CA ALA A 20 4.36 -10.50 2.55
C ALA A 20 2.85 -10.26 2.36
N ILE A 21 2.45 -9.38 1.44
CA ILE A 21 1.06 -9.19 1.03
C ILE A 21 0.60 -10.39 0.19
N GLU A 22 1.49 -10.98 -0.61
CA GLU A 22 1.28 -12.28 -1.30
C GLU A 22 1.13 -13.48 -0.34
N LEU A 23 1.03 -13.30 0.99
CA LEU A 23 0.86 -14.40 1.93
C LEU A 23 -0.41 -15.20 1.56
N PRO A 24 -0.24 -16.36 0.92
CA PRO A 24 -1.33 -17.07 0.29
C PRO A 24 -2.18 -17.68 1.40
N GLY A 25 -3.47 -17.35 1.36
CA GLY A 25 -4.56 -17.87 2.18
C GLY A 25 -4.17 -18.59 3.47
N SER A 26 -4.34 -17.93 4.62
CA SER A 26 -4.88 -18.44 5.91
C SER A 26 -4.61 -19.90 6.37
N ARG A 27 -3.61 -20.60 5.82
CA ARG A 27 -3.35 -22.02 6.06
C ARG A 27 -1.91 -22.37 5.70
N ARG A 28 -0.96 -22.04 6.58
CA ARG A 28 0.12 -22.97 6.89
C ARG A 28 0.37 -22.99 8.39
N PHE A 29 0.02 -24.13 8.97
CA PHE A 29 0.45 -24.55 10.29
C PHE A 29 1.99 -24.59 10.32
N GLY A 30 2.62 -23.56 10.86
CA GLY A 30 4.03 -23.54 11.25
C GLY A 30 4.14 -23.24 12.74
N ILE A 31 4.43 -24.24 13.56
CA ILE A 31 4.59 -24.04 15.01
C ILE A 31 5.86 -23.21 15.24
N GLY A 32 5.67 -21.91 15.52
CA GLY A 32 6.71 -20.95 15.87
C GLY A 32 6.49 -19.60 15.21
N LEU A 33 6.13 -18.58 16.00
CA LEU A 33 5.72 -17.21 15.60
C LEU A 33 4.33 -17.07 14.92
N ASP A 34 3.84 -18.08 14.20
CA ASP A 34 2.51 -18.02 13.54
C ASP A 34 1.33 -17.90 14.52
N GLY A 35 1.50 -18.34 15.77
CA GLY A 35 0.46 -18.25 16.80
C GLY A 35 0.18 -16.83 17.30
N LEU A 36 1.14 -15.88 17.16
CA LEU A 36 0.96 -14.48 17.59
C LEU A 36 0.33 -13.62 16.50
N LEU A 37 0.66 -13.88 15.23
CA LEU A 37 0.08 -13.18 14.08
C LEU A 37 -1.32 -13.71 13.74
N GLY A 38 -1.61 -14.98 14.00
CA GLY A 38 -2.95 -15.55 13.87
C GLY A 38 -3.95 -15.12 14.95
N LEU A 39 -3.49 -14.50 16.05
CA LEU A 39 -4.35 -14.03 17.15
C LEU A 39 -5.06 -12.70 16.87
N ILE A 40 -4.56 -11.91 15.91
CA ILE A 40 -5.17 -10.62 15.56
C ILE A 40 -5.36 -10.58 14.03
N PRO A 41 -6.56 -10.97 13.55
CA PRO A 41 -6.96 -10.72 12.17
C PRO A 41 -6.75 -9.24 11.83
N GLY A 42 -6.13 -8.95 10.68
CA GLY A 42 -5.86 -7.58 10.19
C GLY A 42 -4.53 -6.96 10.65
N LEU A 43 -3.74 -7.63 11.49
CA LEU A 43 -2.43 -7.09 11.92
C LEU A 43 -1.41 -7.06 10.77
N GLY A 44 -1.49 -8.03 9.85
CA GLY A 44 -0.72 -8.04 8.60
C GLY A 44 -1.03 -6.83 7.70
N ASP A 45 -2.31 -6.51 7.53
CA ASP A 45 -2.75 -5.36 6.73
C ASP A 45 -2.31 -4.03 7.35
N LEU A 46 -2.43 -3.90 8.67
CA LEU A 46 -1.97 -2.71 9.40
C LEU A 46 -0.45 -2.53 9.32
N ALA A 47 0.31 -3.61 9.48
CA ALA A 47 1.76 -3.58 9.33
C ALA A 47 2.15 -3.25 7.88
N GLY A 48 1.41 -3.79 6.91
CA GLY A 48 1.63 -3.52 5.50
C GLY A 48 1.38 -2.05 5.15
N LEU A 49 0.25 -1.49 5.58
CA LEU A 49 -0.06 -0.07 5.41
C LEU A 49 0.96 0.85 6.10
N ALA A 50 1.40 0.50 7.31
CA ALA A 50 2.40 1.27 8.03
C ALA A 50 3.75 1.31 7.29
N LEU A 51 4.18 0.17 6.72
CA LEU A 51 5.43 0.07 5.96
C LEU A 51 5.33 0.77 4.59
N SER A 52 4.20 0.66 3.88
CA SER A 52 3.91 1.44 2.67
C SER A 52 3.99 2.95 2.95
N GLY A 53 3.38 3.39 4.06
CA GLY A 53 3.42 4.78 4.52
C GLY A 53 4.85 5.24 4.84
N TYR A 54 5.67 4.38 5.43
CA TYR A 54 7.08 4.68 5.71
C TYR A 54 7.88 4.97 4.44
N ILE A 55 7.67 4.21 3.35
CA ILE A 55 8.35 4.45 2.05
C ILE A 55 8.00 5.83 1.50
N ILE A 56 6.73 6.23 1.60
CA ILE A 56 6.25 7.55 1.15
C ILE A 56 6.85 8.67 2.01
N ILE A 57 6.85 8.53 3.34
CA ILE A 57 7.42 9.51 4.27
C ILE A 57 8.92 9.69 4.01
N GLU A 58 9.65 8.60 3.75
CA GLU A 58 11.08 8.70 3.45
C GLU A 58 11.32 9.42 2.11
N GLY A 59 10.45 9.22 1.12
CA GLY A 59 10.46 10.02 -0.11
C GLY A 59 10.30 11.51 0.14
N VAL A 60 9.33 11.91 0.97
CA VAL A 60 9.14 13.31 1.40
C VAL A 60 10.39 13.86 2.09
N ARG A 61 11.00 13.09 3.00
CA ARG A 61 12.23 13.48 3.71
C ARG A 61 13.44 13.64 2.81
N LEU A 62 13.45 12.94 1.68
CA LEU A 62 14.47 13.07 0.63
C LEU A 62 14.16 14.22 -0.35
N GLY A 63 13.13 15.02 -0.08
CA GLY A 63 12.77 16.19 -0.86
C GLY A 63 11.94 15.86 -2.10
N ALA A 64 11.30 14.69 -2.16
CA ALA A 64 10.43 14.34 -3.29
C ALA A 64 9.35 15.41 -3.51
N PRO A 65 9.13 15.87 -4.75
CA PRO A 65 8.06 16.82 -5.05
C PRO A 65 6.69 16.19 -4.80
N LEU A 66 5.69 17.03 -4.47
CA LEU A 66 4.33 16.60 -4.11
C LEU A 66 3.71 15.62 -5.12
N SER A 67 3.97 15.84 -6.40
CA SER A 67 3.46 15.02 -7.48
C SER A 67 4.14 13.66 -7.61
N LEU A 68 5.39 13.49 -7.15
CA LEU A 68 5.99 12.15 -6.97
C LEU A 68 5.30 11.43 -5.80
N VAL A 69 5.09 12.14 -4.69
CA VAL A 69 4.40 11.63 -3.49
C VAL A 69 2.98 11.18 -3.83
N LEU A 70 2.23 11.97 -4.62
CA LEU A 70 0.89 11.63 -5.08
C LEU A 70 0.88 10.39 -5.99
N ARG A 71 1.90 10.20 -6.83
CA ARG A 71 2.05 8.94 -7.58
C ARG A 71 2.31 7.76 -6.68
N MET A 72 3.15 7.94 -5.66
CA MET A 72 3.45 6.88 -4.71
C MET A 72 2.21 6.46 -3.91
N LEU A 73 1.41 7.45 -3.48
CA LEU A 73 0.09 7.22 -2.88
C LEU A 73 -0.84 6.48 -3.85
N GLY A 74 -0.90 6.91 -5.11
CA GLY A 74 -1.72 6.28 -6.13
C GLY A 74 -1.39 4.81 -6.35
N ASN A 75 -0.11 4.44 -6.36
CA ASN A 75 0.30 3.04 -6.48
C ASN A 75 -0.24 2.20 -5.33
N VAL A 76 -0.17 2.69 -4.08
CA VAL A 76 -0.69 1.99 -2.89
C VAL A 76 -2.21 1.93 -2.90
N THR A 77 -2.89 2.98 -3.36
CA THR A 77 -4.36 2.97 -3.48
C THR A 77 -4.85 1.96 -4.51
N ILE A 78 -4.17 1.87 -5.67
CA ILE A 78 -4.52 0.88 -6.70
C ILE A 78 -4.37 -0.53 -6.14
N ASP A 79 -3.25 -0.81 -5.48
CA ASP A 79 -2.98 -2.10 -4.84
C ASP A 79 -4.03 -2.47 -3.79
N ALA A 80 -4.35 -1.52 -2.90
CA ALA A 80 -5.39 -1.71 -1.89
C ALA A 80 -6.78 -1.94 -2.49
N VAL A 81 -7.16 -1.22 -3.56
CA VAL A 81 -8.45 -1.39 -4.22
C VAL A 81 -8.53 -2.73 -4.94
N VAL A 82 -7.46 -3.15 -5.61
CA VAL A 82 -7.38 -4.45 -6.29
C VAL A 82 -7.45 -5.61 -5.28
N GLY A 83 -6.75 -5.50 -4.15
CA GLY A 83 -6.76 -6.51 -3.08
C GLY A 83 -8.12 -6.65 -2.38
N VAL A 84 -9.00 -5.65 -2.45
CA VAL A 84 -10.35 -5.70 -1.86
C VAL A 84 -11.37 -6.44 -2.73
N VAL A 85 -11.07 -6.73 -4.01
CA VAL A 85 -12.02 -7.38 -4.93
C VAL A 85 -11.81 -8.90 -4.95
N PRO A 86 -12.67 -9.71 -4.29
CA PRO A 86 -12.44 -11.16 -4.09
C PRO A 86 -12.50 -12.01 -5.37
N VAL A 87 -12.93 -11.46 -6.52
CA VAL A 87 -12.96 -12.15 -7.83
C VAL A 87 -11.78 -11.75 -8.72
N VAL A 88 -11.19 -10.57 -8.46
CA VAL A 88 -10.05 -10.05 -9.21
C VAL A 88 -8.75 -10.41 -8.48
N GLY A 89 -8.77 -10.51 -7.14
CA GLY A 89 -7.66 -10.94 -6.28
C GLY A 89 -6.93 -12.17 -6.81
N ASP A 90 -7.61 -13.30 -7.00
CA ASP A 90 -6.96 -14.55 -7.46
C ASP A 90 -6.24 -14.45 -8.83
N ILE A 91 -6.62 -13.47 -9.69
CA ILE A 91 -5.98 -13.23 -11.00
C ILE A 91 -4.95 -12.09 -10.92
N PHE A 92 -5.11 -11.16 -9.98
CA PHE A 92 -4.27 -9.98 -9.77
C PHE A 92 -3.30 -10.08 -8.59
N ASP A 93 -3.31 -11.19 -7.84
CA ASP A 93 -2.39 -11.52 -6.73
C ASP A 93 -0.90 -11.39 -7.13
N PHE A 94 -0.61 -11.24 -8.42
CA PHE A 94 0.72 -11.11 -8.99
C PHE A 94 1.02 -9.80 -9.72
N ALA A 95 0.07 -8.88 -9.89
CA ALA A 95 0.18 -7.88 -10.95
C ALA A 95 0.69 -6.49 -10.52
N TRP A 96 0.51 -6.08 -9.25
CA TRP A 96 0.77 -4.69 -8.85
C TRP A 96 1.52 -4.51 -7.53
N HIS A 97 2.83 -4.74 -7.56
CA HIS A 97 3.74 -4.42 -6.43
C HIS A 97 3.92 -2.91 -6.20
N ALA A 98 3.00 -2.30 -5.44
CA ALA A 98 3.00 -0.86 -5.20
C ALA A 98 4.28 -0.35 -4.54
N ASN A 99 4.86 -1.12 -3.62
CA ASN A 99 6.00 -0.67 -2.82
C ASN A 99 7.30 -0.68 -3.63
N GLN A 100 7.53 -1.73 -4.42
CA GLN A 100 8.63 -1.78 -5.37
C GLN A 100 8.55 -0.66 -6.41
N ARG A 101 7.35 -0.36 -6.92
CA ARG A 101 7.14 0.76 -7.84
C ARG A 101 7.42 2.11 -7.19
N ASN A 102 7.03 2.27 -5.93
CA ASN A 102 7.30 3.50 -5.16
C ASN A 102 8.79 3.71 -4.91
N VAL A 103 9.51 2.64 -4.55
CA VAL A 103 10.97 2.72 -4.41
C VAL A 103 11.64 2.98 -5.74
N ALA A 104 11.18 2.37 -6.84
CA ALA A 104 11.71 2.63 -8.17
C ALA A 104 11.46 4.09 -8.64
N LEU A 105 10.30 4.66 -8.33
CA LEU A 105 9.97 6.06 -8.58
C LEU A 105 10.88 7.00 -7.78
N LEU A 106 11.08 6.70 -6.49
CA LEU A 106 11.97 7.47 -5.63
C LEU A 106 13.43 7.37 -6.09
N ASP A 107 13.87 6.19 -6.49
CA ASP A 107 15.20 5.94 -7.04
C ASP A 107 15.47 6.76 -8.29
N ARG A 108 14.52 6.77 -9.25
CA ARG A 108 14.63 7.60 -10.46
C ARG A 108 14.69 9.09 -10.14
N TYR A 109 13.93 9.54 -9.15
CA TYR A 109 13.97 10.93 -8.69
C TYR A 109 15.33 11.28 -8.08
N LEU A 110 15.90 10.40 -7.25
CA LEU A 110 17.23 10.61 -6.67
C LEU A 110 18.33 10.63 -7.73
N ASP A 111 18.19 9.82 -8.78
CA ASP A 111 19.13 9.76 -9.89
C ASP A 111 19.00 10.97 -10.84
N ASN A 112 17.80 11.55 -10.98
CA ASN A 112 17.56 12.76 -11.79
C ASN A 112 16.44 13.67 -11.20
N PRO A 113 16.77 14.58 -10.26
CA PRO A 113 15.79 15.38 -9.52
C PRO A 113 14.96 16.38 -10.35
N GLY A 114 15.25 16.56 -11.65
CA GLY A 114 14.56 17.49 -12.55
C GLY A 114 13.79 16.86 -13.71
N GLY A 115 13.86 15.53 -13.89
CA GLY A 115 13.33 14.86 -15.09
C GLY A 115 11.83 14.55 -15.08
N GLU A 116 11.20 14.56 -13.91
CA GLU A 116 9.78 14.18 -13.75
C GLU A 116 8.87 15.40 -13.99
N SER A 117 8.66 15.76 -15.25
CA SER A 117 7.70 16.80 -15.62
C SER A 117 6.25 16.30 -15.43
N PHE A 118 5.53 17.01 -14.57
CA PHE A 118 4.22 16.64 -14.07
C PHE A 118 3.11 17.00 -15.05
N ARG A 119 2.56 16.01 -15.76
CA ARG A 119 1.40 16.27 -16.63
C ARG A 119 0.47 15.10 -16.89
N SER A 120 0.02 14.40 -15.86
CA SER A 120 -1.25 13.67 -15.98
C SER A 120 -2.15 14.05 -14.82
N ARG A 121 -2.83 15.20 -14.96
CA ARG A 121 -3.94 15.62 -14.07
C ARG A 121 -5.00 14.52 -13.95
N PHE A 122 -5.14 13.70 -15.00
CA PHE A 122 -5.99 12.53 -15.03
C PHE A 122 -5.59 11.47 -14.00
N MET A 123 -4.29 11.17 -13.84
CA MET A 123 -3.83 10.23 -12.81
C MET A 123 -4.11 10.77 -11.41
N VAL A 124 -3.83 12.05 -11.16
CA VAL A 124 -4.13 12.68 -9.86
C VAL A 124 -5.63 12.64 -9.57
N LEU A 125 -6.46 12.98 -10.54
CA LEU A 125 -7.91 12.92 -10.42
C LEU A 125 -8.39 11.48 -10.16
N ALA A 126 -7.87 10.50 -10.90
CA ALA A 126 -8.20 9.09 -10.71
C ALA A 126 -7.84 8.59 -9.30
N VAL A 127 -6.67 8.97 -8.78
CA VAL A 127 -6.25 8.64 -7.41
C VAL A 127 -7.16 9.30 -6.38
N VAL A 128 -7.48 10.58 -6.54
CA VAL A 128 -8.40 11.29 -5.62
C VAL A 128 -9.79 10.63 -5.63
N LEU A 129 -10.34 10.31 -6.80
CA LEU A 129 -11.62 9.64 -6.91
C LEU A 129 -11.59 8.23 -6.30
N ALA A 130 -10.51 7.47 -6.50
CA ALA A 130 -10.33 6.15 -5.90
C ALA A 130 -10.28 6.23 -4.36
N LEU A 131 -9.56 7.20 -3.80
CA LEU A 131 -9.51 7.43 -2.35
C LEU A 131 -10.89 7.81 -1.79
N LEU A 132 -11.62 8.70 -2.46
CA LEU A 132 -12.98 9.07 -2.05
C LEU A 132 -13.94 7.87 -2.10
N GLY A 133 -13.83 7.04 -3.15
CA GLY A 133 -14.60 5.80 -3.26
C GLY A 133 -14.29 4.81 -2.13
N LEU A 134 -13.01 4.60 -1.81
CA LEU A 134 -12.59 3.73 -0.71
C LEU A 134 -13.13 4.22 0.65
N ILE A 135 -13.04 5.53 0.92
CA ILE A 135 -13.60 6.12 2.14
C ILE A 135 -15.11 5.88 2.21
N ALA A 136 -15.84 6.09 1.10
CA ALA A 136 -17.27 5.86 1.05
C ALA A 136 -17.64 4.39 1.33
N ILE A 137 -16.88 3.43 0.79
CA ILE A 137 -17.06 2.00 1.02
C ILE A 137 -16.84 1.66 2.50
N ILE A 138 -15.75 2.14 3.11
CA ILE A 138 -15.45 1.91 4.53
C ILE A 138 -16.55 2.49 5.42
N LEU A 139 -17.02 3.71 5.14
CA LEU A 139 -18.11 4.34 5.89
C LEU A 139 -19.42 3.55 5.74
N TYR A 140 -19.77 3.13 4.52
CA TYR A 140 -20.97 2.33 4.27
C TYR A 140 -20.92 0.99 5.01
N ALA A 141 -19.78 0.28 4.93
CA ALA A 141 -19.58 -0.98 5.64
C ALA A 141 -19.69 -0.80 7.16
N GLY A 142 -19.09 0.27 7.71
CA GLY A 142 -19.21 0.60 9.12
C GLY A 142 -20.65 0.89 9.57
N ILE A 143 -21.41 1.65 8.78
CA ILE A 143 -22.82 1.93 9.05
C ILE A 143 -23.67 0.65 8.95
N ALA A 144 -23.43 -0.19 7.94
CA ALA A 144 -24.15 -1.45 7.76
C ALA A 144 -23.89 -2.41 8.92
N LEU A 145 -22.64 -2.52 9.38
CA LEU A 145 -22.26 -3.32 10.54
C LEU A 145 -22.93 -2.78 11.81
N LEU A 146 -22.89 -1.46 12.04
CA LEU A 146 -23.54 -0.83 13.19
C LEU A 146 -25.04 -1.14 13.23
N LYS A 147 -25.73 -1.02 12.08
CA LYS A 147 -27.16 -1.37 11.98
C LYS A 147 -27.43 -2.84 12.26
N ALA A 148 -26.59 -3.74 11.76
CA ALA A 148 -26.73 -5.17 11.99
C ALA A 148 -26.56 -5.53 13.47
N VAL A 149 -25.58 -4.91 14.15
CA VAL A 149 -25.36 -5.10 15.58
C VAL A 149 -26.52 -4.54 16.40
N LEU A 150 -26.96 -3.30 16.11
CA LEU A 150 -28.06 -2.66 16.85
C LEU A 150 -29.42 -3.30 16.59
N GLY A 151 -29.65 -3.90 15.42
CA GLY A 151 -30.88 -4.64 15.12
C GLY A 151 -30.89 -6.09 15.62
N ALA A 152 -29.77 -6.58 16.14
CA ALA A 152 -29.66 -7.90 16.76
C ALA A 152 -29.90 -7.89 18.29
N PHE A 153 -30.10 -6.72 18.88
CA PHE A 153 -30.51 -6.49 20.28
C PHE A 153 -31.95 -5.98 20.34
#